data_AF-A0A0P0GFV1-F1
#
_entry.id   AF-A0A0P0GFV1-F1
#
_cell.length_a   1.000
_cell.length_b   1.000
_cell.length_c   1.000
_cell.angle_alpha   90.00
_cell.angle_beta   90.00
_cell.angle_gamma   90.00
#
_symmetry.space_group_name_H-M   'P 1'
#
loop_
_entity.id
_entity.type
_entity.pdbx_description
1 polymer ?
#
loop_
_entity_poly.entity_id
_entity_poly.type
_entity_poly.pdbx_seq_one_letter_code
_entity_poly.pdbx_strand_id
1 'polypeptide(L)'
;MGYAQDKFLCRLTLMSLRVSTSQRVHIVEPKKIGSQKFPEEDTALGFIYASMDFLLGALAEDLNTPIPSKESAFLHLLNDRICLVRSLVRELELSKHLLTIIDRHFLKEDLATPPKGTELDRADALLWTLLEMLNRDVPTAEAFHELANQAQIPPSPQAYIYFFTQLYQLVHDFPMRLFRGPERREDILCAIQDALDNAVILEE
;
A
#
# COMPACT_ATOMS: atom_id res chain seq x y z
N MET A 1 3.29 1.57 33.59
CA MET A 1 2.88 2.92 33.16
C MET A 1 4.09 3.62 32.57
N GLY A 2 4.00 4.01 31.30
CA GLY A 2 5.06 4.73 30.59
C GLY A 2 4.66 5.00 29.13
N TYR A 3 4.09 6.19 28.89
CA TYR A 3 4.04 7.01 27.66
C TYR A 3 4.10 6.26 26.31
N ALA A 4 3.06 6.12 25.48
CA ALA A 4 2.09 7.11 24.97
C ALA A 4 2.71 8.41 24.45
N GLN A 5 3.75 8.37 23.60
CA GLN A 5 4.30 9.59 22.99
C GLN A 5 5.11 9.47 21.68
N ASP A 6 4.85 8.48 20.81
CA ASP A 6 5.31 8.53 19.40
C ASP A 6 4.13 8.76 18.43
N LYS A 7 3.27 9.71 18.78
CA LYS A 7 2.35 10.41 17.87
C LYS A 7 3.10 11.44 16.99
N PHE A 8 4.38 11.21 16.73
CA PHE A 8 5.23 12.03 15.87
C PHE A 8 5.21 11.43 14.46
N LEU A 9 4.54 12.06 13.49
CA LEU A 9 5.15 13.08 12.64
C LEU A 9 6.11 12.43 11.62
N CYS A 10 5.82 12.36 10.33
CA CYS A 10 4.94 13.19 9.50
C CYS A 10 4.40 12.32 8.35
N ARG A 11 3.08 12.22 8.15
CA ARG A 11 2.36 13.04 7.15
C ARG A 11 3.21 13.26 5.89
N LEU A 12 2.74 12.73 4.76
CA LEU A 12 2.95 13.07 3.33
C LEU A 12 3.43 14.51 3.00
N THR A 13 4.41 15.03 3.70
CA THR A 13 4.79 16.45 3.72
C THR A 13 6.22 16.60 4.22
N LEU A 14 7.15 15.95 3.53
CA LEU A 14 8.35 16.67 3.10
C LEU A 14 8.05 17.09 1.67
N MET A 15 7.63 18.34 1.48
CA MET A 15 8.55 19.35 0.97
C MET A 15 9.27 18.79 -0.26
N SER A 16 8.85 19.19 -1.46
CA SER A 16 9.47 20.37 -2.07
C SER A 16 10.94 20.50 -1.63
N LEU A 17 11.75 19.51 -2.03
CA LEU A 17 13.19 19.66 -2.10
C LEU A 17 13.43 20.77 -3.12
N ARG A 18 13.38 22.02 -2.67
CA ARG A 18 14.16 23.09 -3.27
C ARG A 18 15.62 22.71 -3.07
N VAL A 19 16.12 21.91 -4.00
CA VAL A 19 17.54 21.78 -4.25
C VAL A 19 18.02 23.18 -4.66
N SER A 20 18.57 23.93 -3.71
CA SER A 20 19.44 25.07 -4.01
C SER A 20 20.78 24.49 -4.49
N THR A 21 20.81 24.03 -5.73
CA THR A 21 22.04 24.01 -6.51
C THR A 21 22.13 25.32 -7.27
N SER A 22 23.00 26.19 -6.77
CA SER A 22 23.52 27.30 -7.55
C SER A 22 24.11 26.77 -8.86
N GLN A 23 23.70 27.39 -9.97
CA GLN A 23 24.34 27.47 -11.30
C GLN A 23 23.63 26.82 -12.50
N ARG A 24 23.31 27.75 -13.42
CA ARG A 24 22.97 27.67 -14.86
C ARG A 24 21.55 27.26 -15.24
N VAL A 25 20.73 28.31 -15.23
CA VAL A 25 19.52 28.50 -16.04
C VAL A 25 19.77 28.12 -17.51
N HIS A 26 19.15 27.03 -17.95
CA HIS A 26 18.66 26.92 -19.32
C HIS A 26 17.14 26.88 -19.25
N ILE A 27 16.52 28.00 -19.66
CA ILE A 27 15.08 28.10 -19.88
C ILE A 27 14.79 27.24 -21.10
N VAL A 28 14.13 26.10 -20.90
CA VAL A 28 13.41 25.39 -21.97
C VAL A 28 11.94 25.67 -21.73
N GLU A 29 11.33 26.44 -22.64
CA GLU A 29 9.91 26.79 -22.58
C GLU A 29 9.04 25.54 -22.68
N PRO A 30 8.05 25.35 -21.78
CA PRO A 30 7.11 24.25 -21.92
C PRO A 30 6.12 24.58 -23.04
N LYS A 31 6.23 23.83 -24.14
CA LYS A 31 5.25 23.80 -25.24
C LYS A 31 3.91 23.32 -24.67
N LYS A 32 2.91 24.22 -24.67
CA LYS A 32 1.53 23.94 -24.24
C LYS A 32 0.96 22.77 -25.03
N ILE A 33 0.82 21.62 -24.37
CA ILE A 33 -0.02 20.50 -24.81
C ILE A 33 -1.07 20.30 -23.71
N GLY A 34 -2.31 20.06 -24.16
CA GLY A 34 -3.55 20.31 -23.45
C GLY A 34 -3.61 19.79 -22.01
N SER A 35 -4.26 20.59 -21.17
CA SER A 35 -4.62 20.27 -19.78
C SER A 35 -5.60 19.11 -19.70
N GLN A 36 -5.12 17.88 -19.88
CA GLN A 36 -5.71 16.74 -19.20
C GLN A 36 -5.21 16.81 -17.75
N LYS A 37 -6.10 17.19 -16.83
CA LYS A 37 -5.87 16.96 -15.40
C LYS A 37 -5.85 15.44 -15.20
N PHE A 38 -4.66 14.86 -15.19
CA PHE A 38 -4.46 13.54 -14.61
C PHE A 38 -4.78 13.64 -13.11
N PRO A 39 -5.44 12.65 -12.50
CA PRO A 39 -5.73 12.67 -11.08
C PRO A 39 -4.41 12.79 -10.31
N GLU A 40 -4.32 13.76 -9.40
CA GLU A 40 -3.11 14.11 -8.64
C GLU A 40 -2.51 12.91 -7.88
N GLU A 41 -3.33 11.88 -7.59
CA GLU A 41 -2.95 10.67 -6.86
C GLU A 41 -2.00 9.73 -7.62
N ASP A 42 -2.21 9.52 -8.92
CA ASP A 42 -1.29 8.73 -9.74
C ASP A 42 0.07 9.43 -9.85
N THR A 43 0.06 10.76 -9.67
CA THR A 43 1.28 11.57 -9.60
C THR A 43 2.00 11.35 -8.27
N ALA A 44 1.28 11.19 -7.15
CA ALA A 44 1.87 10.97 -5.83
C ALA A 44 2.61 9.63 -5.71
N LEU A 45 1.99 8.52 -6.14
CA LEU A 45 2.65 7.22 -6.19
C LEU A 45 3.85 7.25 -7.15
N GLY A 46 3.72 7.94 -8.29
CA GLY A 46 4.83 8.17 -9.21
C GLY A 46 6.04 8.88 -8.57
N PHE A 47 5.81 9.93 -7.78
CA PHE A 47 6.89 10.61 -7.04
C PHE A 47 7.53 9.72 -5.98
N ILE A 48 6.74 8.89 -5.30
CA ILE A 48 7.24 7.93 -4.31
C ILE A 48 8.16 6.90 -4.98
N TYR A 49 7.78 6.34 -6.13
CA TYR A 49 8.65 5.44 -6.90
C TYR A 49 9.92 6.12 -7.37
N ALA A 50 9.82 7.32 -7.96
CA ALA A 50 10.99 8.07 -8.41
C ALA A 50 11.97 8.38 -7.27
N SER A 51 11.45 8.68 -6.08
CA SER A 51 12.26 8.91 -4.87
C SER A 51 12.97 7.64 -4.42
N MET A 52 12.28 6.49 -4.44
CA MET A 52 12.91 5.20 -4.10
C MET A 52 13.97 4.78 -5.10
N ASP A 53 13.72 4.95 -6.40
CA ASP A 53 14.71 4.64 -7.45
C ASP A 53 15.95 5.53 -7.32
N PHE A 54 15.76 6.82 -7.01
CA PHE A 54 16.87 7.73 -6.70
C PHE A 54 17.67 7.25 -5.48
N LEU A 55 17.01 6.90 -4.37
CA LEU A 55 17.67 6.42 -3.15
C LEU A 55 18.42 5.12 -3.37
N LEU A 56 17.83 4.16 -4.10
CA LEU A 56 18.47 2.89 -4.45
C LEU A 56 19.67 3.11 -5.36
N GLY A 57 19.57 4.01 -6.34
CA GLY A 57 20.68 4.40 -7.21
C GLY A 57 21.84 5.00 -6.41
N ALA A 58 21.56 5.98 -5.54
CA ALA A 58 22.57 6.62 -4.70
C ALA A 58 23.24 5.63 -3.73
N LEU A 59 22.48 4.67 -3.18
CA LEU A 59 23.04 3.63 -2.31
C LEU A 59 23.89 2.63 -3.06
N ALA A 60 23.47 2.23 -4.26
CA ALA A 60 24.27 1.37 -5.11
C ALA A 60 25.58 2.04 -5.50
N GLU A 61 25.57 3.33 -5.81
CA GLU A 61 26.79 4.10 -6.05
C GLU A 61 27.71 4.09 -4.82
N ASP A 62 27.19 4.43 -3.63
CA ASP A 62 27.99 4.49 -2.39
C ASP A 62 28.57 3.13 -1.99
N LEU A 63 27.78 2.05 -2.07
CA LEU A 63 28.23 0.68 -1.80
C LEU A 63 29.35 0.21 -2.74
N ASN A 64 29.39 0.72 -3.96
CA ASN A 64 30.41 0.38 -4.96
C ASN A 64 31.66 1.27 -4.89
N THR A 65 31.66 2.31 -4.05
CA THR A 65 32.85 3.14 -3.87
C THR A 65 33.94 2.39 -3.08
N PRO A 66 35.24 2.66 -3.36
CA PRO A 66 36.34 2.05 -2.61
C PRO A 66 36.33 2.37 -1.11
N ILE A 67 35.76 3.51 -0.74
CA ILE A 67 35.61 3.97 0.66
C ILE A 67 34.17 4.49 0.80
N PRO A 68 33.21 3.63 1.20
CA PRO A 68 31.82 4.03 1.39
C PRO A 68 31.66 5.11 2.45
N SER A 69 30.62 5.92 2.30
CA SER A 69 30.33 7.04 3.21
C SER A 69 29.98 6.59 4.64
N LYS A 70 29.52 5.34 4.79
CA LYS A 70 29.12 4.68 6.05
C LYS A 70 29.56 3.22 6.05
N GLU A 71 29.38 2.56 7.20
CA GLU A 71 29.62 1.13 7.33
C GLU A 71 28.75 0.33 6.36
N SER A 72 29.37 -0.62 5.63
CA SER A 72 28.68 -1.44 4.63
C SER A 72 27.45 -2.16 5.19
N ALA A 73 27.52 -2.69 6.42
CA ALA A 73 26.38 -3.34 7.07
C ALA A 73 25.17 -2.40 7.23
N PHE A 74 25.41 -1.12 7.55
CA PHE A 74 24.36 -0.11 7.64
C PHE A 74 23.75 0.21 6.28
N LEU A 75 24.59 0.32 5.24
CA LEU A 75 24.13 0.60 3.88
C LEU A 75 23.28 -0.56 3.31
N HIS A 76 23.65 -1.81 3.56
CA HIS A 76 22.83 -2.96 3.19
C HIS A 76 21.50 -2.98 3.94
N LEU A 77 21.49 -2.70 5.25
CA LEU A 77 20.25 -2.58 6.01
C LEU A 77 19.33 -1.48 5.45
N LEU A 78 19.90 -0.34 5.03
CA LEU A 78 19.12 0.74 4.44
C LEU A 78 18.54 0.35 3.07
N ASN A 79 19.33 -0.31 2.22
CA ASN A 79 18.86 -0.88 0.96
C ASN A 79 17.68 -1.85 1.19
N ASP A 80 17.80 -2.76 2.16
CA ASP A 80 16.74 -3.72 2.49
C ASP A 80 15.44 -3.04 2.94
N ARG A 81 15.55 -1.95 3.71
CA ARG A 81 14.42 -1.14 4.16
C ARG A 81 13.75 -0.39 3.00
N ILE A 82 14.52 0.20 2.09
CA ILE A 82 13.97 0.88 0.92
C ILE A 82 13.26 -0.12 0.01
N CYS A 83 13.84 -1.30 -0.21
CA CYS A 83 13.18 -2.40 -0.91
C CYS A 83 11.86 -2.82 -0.24
N LEU A 84 11.79 -2.81 1.10
CA LEU A 84 10.54 -3.11 1.81
C LEU A 84 9.47 -2.05 1.57
N VAL A 85 9.84 -0.77 1.67
CA VAL A 85 8.92 0.34 1.38
C VAL A 85 8.42 0.23 -0.06
N ARG A 86 9.30 -0.10 -1.01
CA ARG A 86 8.92 -0.31 -2.42
C ARG A 86 7.90 -1.42 -2.59
N SER A 87 8.08 -2.55 -1.91
CA SER A 87 7.09 -3.62 -1.91
C SER A 87 5.76 -3.13 -1.35
N LEU A 88 5.74 -2.45 -0.19
CA LEU A 88 4.49 -1.95 0.41
C LEU A 88 3.76 -0.93 -0.47
N VAL A 89 4.48 -0.05 -1.18
CA VAL A 89 3.89 0.89 -2.12
C VAL A 89 3.25 0.17 -3.31
N ARG A 90 3.87 -0.91 -3.80
CA ARG A 90 3.26 -1.78 -4.81
C ARG A 90 1.98 -2.45 -4.31
N GLU A 91 1.99 -2.94 -3.08
CA GLU A 91 0.79 -3.55 -2.48
C GLU A 91 -0.34 -2.53 -2.27
N LEU A 92 -0.01 -1.27 -1.95
CA LEU A 92 -0.96 -0.16 -1.90
C LEU A 92 -1.59 0.11 -3.27
N GLU A 93 -0.78 0.13 -4.33
CA GLU A 93 -1.24 0.31 -5.71
C GLU A 93 -2.16 -0.83 -6.17
N LEU A 94 -1.81 -2.08 -5.86
CA LEU A 94 -2.65 -3.26 -6.13
C LEU A 94 -3.97 -3.20 -5.36
N SER A 95 -3.94 -2.78 -4.09
CA SER A 95 -5.14 -2.59 -3.26
C SER A 95 -6.04 -1.49 -3.82
N LYS A 96 -5.47 -0.37 -4.28
CA LYS A 96 -6.22 0.69 -4.97
C LYS A 96 -6.89 0.13 -6.23
N HIS A 97 -6.15 -0.61 -7.05
CA HIS A 97 -6.67 -1.20 -8.28
C HIS A 97 -7.82 -2.19 -8.00
N LEU A 98 -7.67 -3.04 -6.99
CA LEU A 98 -8.70 -3.96 -6.51
C LEU A 98 -9.99 -3.21 -6.18
N LEU A 99 -9.91 -2.15 -5.37
CA LEU A 99 -11.07 -1.36 -4.98
C LEU A 99 -11.72 -0.66 -6.18
N THR A 100 -10.93 -0.13 -7.11
CA THR A 100 -11.46 0.44 -8.36
C THR A 100 -12.22 -0.58 -9.20
N ILE A 101 -11.75 -1.83 -9.29
CA ILE A 101 -12.47 -2.91 -9.99
C ILE A 101 -13.78 -3.21 -9.26
N ILE A 102 -13.73 -3.33 -7.93
CA ILE A 102 -14.91 -3.64 -7.14
C ILE A 102 -15.99 -2.56 -7.32
N ASP A 103 -15.59 -1.30 -7.21
CA ASP A 103 -16.50 -0.17 -7.39
C ASP A 103 -17.09 -0.14 -8.80
N ARG A 104 -16.30 -0.49 -9.83
CA ARG A 104 -16.80 -0.52 -11.21
C ARG A 104 -17.79 -1.66 -11.49
N HIS A 105 -17.57 -2.83 -10.90
CA HIS A 105 -18.31 -4.04 -11.26
C HIS A 105 -19.46 -4.39 -10.31
N PHE A 106 -19.38 -3.97 -9.05
CA PHE A 106 -20.36 -4.38 -8.03
C PHE A 106 -21.11 -3.21 -7.40
N LEU A 107 -20.64 -1.97 -7.56
CA LEU A 107 -21.37 -0.80 -7.11
C LEU A 107 -22.51 -0.53 -8.10
N LYS A 108 -23.72 -0.94 -7.73
CA LYS A 108 -24.94 -0.57 -8.48
C LYS A 108 -25.22 0.92 -8.25
N GLU A 109 -25.69 1.62 -9.28
CA GLU A 109 -26.09 3.04 -9.21
C GLU A 109 -27.16 3.31 -8.13
N ASP A 110 -27.89 2.29 -7.68
CA ASP A 110 -28.96 2.37 -6.67
C ASP A 110 -28.50 2.22 -5.19
N LEU A 111 -27.20 2.04 -4.90
CA LEU A 111 -26.73 2.00 -3.52
C LEU A 111 -26.70 3.42 -2.90
N ALA A 112 -27.39 3.58 -1.77
CA ALA A 112 -27.72 4.86 -1.13
C ALA A 112 -26.52 5.68 -0.61
N THR A 113 -25.30 5.12 -0.62
CA THR A 113 -24.10 5.85 -0.18
C THR A 113 -22.90 5.46 -1.02
N PRO A 114 -22.32 6.39 -1.81
CA PRO A 114 -21.03 6.15 -2.45
C PRO A 114 -19.94 5.96 -1.39
N PRO A 115 -18.83 5.28 -1.75
CA PRO A 115 -17.70 5.15 -0.85
C PRO A 115 -17.19 6.51 -0.37
N LYS A 116 -16.87 6.61 0.92
CA LYS A 116 -16.25 7.78 1.51
C LYS A 116 -14.74 7.74 1.32
N GLY A 117 -14.16 8.88 0.97
CA GLY A 117 -12.72 9.02 0.70
C GLY A 117 -12.36 8.64 -0.73
N THR A 118 -11.11 8.83 -1.10
CA THR A 118 -10.62 8.37 -2.41
C THR A 118 -10.29 6.87 -2.37
N GLU A 119 -10.15 6.24 -3.53
CA GLU A 119 -9.72 4.84 -3.63
C GLU A 119 -8.33 4.64 -2.99
N LEU A 120 -7.46 5.65 -3.07
CA LEU A 120 -6.16 5.63 -2.41
C LEU A 120 -6.30 5.67 -0.88
N ASP A 121 -7.18 6.50 -0.33
CA ASP A 121 -7.44 6.54 1.12
C ASP A 121 -7.97 5.20 1.64
N ARG A 122 -8.88 4.58 0.89
CA ARG A 122 -9.44 3.26 1.24
C ARG A 122 -8.40 2.15 1.13
N ALA A 123 -7.54 2.21 0.11
CA ALA A 123 -6.45 1.26 -0.06
C ALA A 123 -5.41 1.38 1.05
N ASP A 124 -5.07 2.60 1.46
CA ASP A 124 -4.17 2.87 2.58
C ASP A 124 -4.75 2.32 3.89
N ALA A 125 -6.03 2.56 4.16
CA ALA A 125 -6.73 2.02 5.31
C ALA A 125 -6.78 0.48 5.30
N LEU A 126 -7.08 -0.13 4.15
CA LEU A 126 -7.09 -1.59 3.99
C LEU A 126 -5.72 -2.19 4.29
N LEU A 127 -4.65 -1.63 3.68
CA LEU A 127 -3.30 -2.12 3.88
C LEU A 127 -2.84 -1.93 5.32
N TRP A 128 -3.19 -0.81 5.96
CA TRP A 128 -2.88 -0.56 7.36
C TRP A 128 -3.53 -1.59 8.28
N THR A 129 -4.84 -1.81 8.14
CA THR A 129 -5.57 -2.80 8.95
C THR A 129 -5.02 -4.21 8.71
N LEU A 130 -4.67 -4.56 7.47
CA LEU A 130 -4.03 -5.84 7.18
C LEU A 130 -2.69 -5.97 7.92
N LEU A 131 -1.81 -4.97 7.84
CA LEU A 131 -0.51 -4.99 8.52
C LEU A 131 -0.65 -5.08 10.06
N GLU A 132 -1.70 -4.52 10.63
CA GLU A 132 -2.05 -4.70 12.05
C GLU A 132 -2.48 -6.15 12.33
N MET A 133 -3.36 -6.71 11.51
CA MET A 133 -3.80 -8.11 11.60
C MET A 133 -2.63 -9.10 11.40
N LEU A 134 -1.66 -8.79 10.53
CA LEU A 134 -0.44 -9.61 10.36
C LEU A 134 0.31 -9.77 11.68
N ASN A 135 0.30 -8.73 12.51
CA ASN A 135 1.18 -8.59 13.67
C ASN A 135 0.51 -8.82 15.02
N ARG A 136 -0.81 -8.63 15.19
CA ARG A 136 -1.38 -8.49 16.55
C ARG A 136 -2.57 -9.37 16.87
N ASP A 137 -3.47 -9.63 15.93
CA ASP A 137 -4.79 -10.18 16.26
C ASP A 137 -4.89 -11.70 16.08
N VAL A 138 -5.89 -12.37 16.64
CA VAL A 138 -6.17 -13.76 16.22
C VAL A 138 -6.96 -13.64 14.92
N PRO A 139 -6.45 -14.12 13.77
CA PRO A 139 -7.17 -13.99 12.52
C PRO A 139 -8.40 -14.89 12.58
N THR A 140 -9.58 -14.32 12.32
CA THR A 140 -10.85 -15.05 12.22
C THR A 140 -11.59 -14.60 10.97
N ALA A 141 -12.50 -15.44 10.48
CA ALA A 141 -13.34 -15.12 9.33
C ALA A 141 -14.16 -13.83 9.55
N GLU A 142 -14.68 -13.64 10.77
CA GLU A 142 -15.46 -12.44 11.13
C GLU A 142 -14.62 -11.17 11.05
N ALA A 143 -13.35 -11.23 11.44
CA ALA A 143 -12.45 -10.09 11.32
C ALA A 143 -12.24 -9.67 9.86
N PHE A 144 -12.21 -10.63 8.92
CA PHE A 144 -12.11 -10.35 7.49
C PHE A 144 -13.43 -9.84 6.90
N HIS A 145 -14.59 -10.28 7.39
CA HIS A 145 -15.86 -9.64 7.06
C HIS A 145 -15.92 -8.18 7.55
N GLU A 146 -15.47 -7.90 8.77
CA GLU A 146 -15.37 -6.52 9.27
C GLU A 146 -14.38 -5.69 8.45
N LEU A 147 -13.27 -6.28 8.00
CA LEU A 147 -12.34 -5.63 7.08
C LEU A 147 -13.02 -5.26 5.75
N ALA A 148 -13.83 -6.15 5.17
CA ALA A 148 -14.59 -5.86 3.95
C ALA A 148 -15.58 -4.71 4.17
N ASN A 149 -16.25 -4.67 5.33
CA ASN A 149 -17.15 -3.58 5.71
C ASN A 149 -16.39 -2.24 5.84
N GLN A 150 -15.23 -2.24 6.50
CA GLN A 150 -14.38 -1.06 6.65
C GLN A 150 -13.84 -0.56 5.31
N ALA A 151 -13.47 -1.49 4.42
CA ALA A 151 -13.07 -1.19 3.04
C ALA A 151 -14.26 -0.76 2.16
N GLN A 152 -15.48 -0.76 2.70
CA GLN A 152 -16.72 -0.36 2.03
C GLN A 152 -17.00 -1.23 0.80
N ILE A 153 -16.71 -2.53 0.89
CA ILE A 153 -17.05 -3.49 -0.16
C ILE A 153 -18.58 -3.63 -0.21
N PRO A 154 -19.21 -3.60 -1.40
CA PRO A 154 -20.64 -3.79 -1.53
C PRO A 154 -21.10 -5.07 -0.83
N PRO A 155 -22.20 -5.05 -0.06
CA PRO A 155 -22.68 -6.20 0.71
C PRO A 155 -23.43 -7.19 -0.19
N SER A 156 -22.76 -7.68 -1.23
CA SER A 156 -23.24 -8.78 -2.08
C SER A 156 -22.28 -9.97 -1.99
N PRO A 157 -22.80 -11.21 -2.01
CA PRO A 157 -21.96 -12.41 -1.97
C PRO A 157 -20.87 -12.40 -3.05
N GLN A 158 -21.20 -12.01 -4.28
CA GLN A 158 -20.23 -11.96 -5.38
C GLN A 158 -19.10 -10.94 -5.15
N ALA A 159 -19.41 -9.77 -4.57
CA ALA A 159 -18.38 -8.77 -4.28
C ALA A 159 -17.44 -9.26 -3.16
N TYR A 160 -17.99 -9.94 -2.15
CA TYR A 160 -17.21 -10.52 -1.06
C TYR A 160 -16.34 -11.68 -1.54
N ILE A 161 -16.88 -12.59 -2.35
CA ILE A 161 -16.12 -13.69 -2.97
C ILE A 161 -14.93 -13.14 -3.77
N TYR A 162 -15.19 -12.15 -4.63
CA TYR A 162 -14.13 -11.51 -5.41
C TYR A 162 -13.10 -10.84 -4.50
N PHE A 163 -13.54 -10.05 -3.52
CA PHE A 163 -12.67 -9.37 -2.58
C PHE A 163 -11.77 -10.34 -1.82
N PHE A 164 -12.33 -11.39 -1.20
CA PHE A 164 -11.56 -12.37 -0.42
C PHE A 164 -10.61 -13.19 -1.29
N THR A 165 -11.00 -13.53 -2.51
CA THR A 165 -10.10 -14.20 -3.47
C THR A 165 -8.87 -13.34 -3.78
N GLN A 166 -9.09 -12.05 -4.06
CA GLN A 166 -8.01 -11.12 -4.35
C GLN A 166 -7.17 -10.80 -3.10
N LEU A 167 -7.81 -10.71 -1.93
CA LEU A 167 -7.14 -10.50 -0.66
C LEU A 167 -6.23 -11.67 -0.29
N TYR A 168 -6.68 -12.90 -0.53
CA TYR A 168 -5.87 -14.10 -0.34
C TYR A 168 -4.58 -14.03 -1.17
N GLN A 169 -4.69 -13.68 -2.45
CA GLN A 169 -3.53 -13.54 -3.34
C GLN A 169 -2.59 -12.42 -2.88
N LEU A 170 -3.15 -11.27 -2.50
CA LEU A 170 -2.39 -10.13 -1.99
C LEU A 170 -1.57 -10.53 -0.75
N VAL A 171 -2.20 -11.16 0.25
CA VAL A 171 -1.52 -11.59 1.49
C VAL A 171 -0.52 -12.72 1.23
N HIS A 172 -0.82 -13.63 0.31
CA HIS A 172 0.08 -14.71 -0.06
C HIS A 172 1.42 -14.17 -0.61
N ASP A 173 1.36 -13.09 -1.40
CA ASP A 173 2.51 -12.48 -2.07
C ASP A 173 3.29 -11.48 -1.20
N PHE A 174 2.80 -11.19 0.01
CA PHE A 174 3.50 -10.33 0.94
C PHE A 174 4.89 -10.88 1.32
N PRO A 175 5.92 -10.02 1.45
CA PRO A 175 7.23 -10.45 1.92
C PRO A 175 7.17 -11.14 3.29
N MET A 176 7.78 -12.32 3.42
CA MET A 176 7.77 -13.11 4.68
C MET A 176 8.22 -12.34 5.92
N ARG A 177 9.12 -11.38 5.76
CA ARG A 177 9.60 -10.49 6.83
C ARG A 177 8.53 -9.57 7.44
N LEU A 178 7.37 -9.42 6.80
CA LEU A 178 6.22 -8.70 7.36
C LEU A 178 5.46 -9.52 8.40
N PHE A 179 5.64 -10.84 8.39
CA PHE A 179 4.99 -11.77 9.30
C PHE A 179 5.92 -12.07 10.47
N ARG A 180 5.33 -12.32 11.65
CA ARG A 180 6.09 -12.75 12.85
C ARG A 180 6.68 -14.16 12.74
N GLY A 181 6.23 -14.93 11.74
CA GLY A 181 6.68 -16.28 11.45
C GLY A 181 5.90 -16.85 10.24
N PRO A 182 6.35 -17.96 9.66
CA PRO A 182 5.67 -18.56 8.51
C PRO A 182 4.27 -19.08 8.84
N GLU A 183 4.09 -19.70 10.01
CA GLU A 183 2.81 -20.20 10.52
C GLU A 183 1.74 -19.09 10.54
N ARG A 184 2.16 -17.86 10.88
CA ARG A 184 1.27 -16.72 10.95
C ARG A 184 0.64 -16.34 9.62
N ARG A 185 1.38 -16.51 8.52
CA ARG A 185 0.82 -16.30 7.18
C ARG A 185 -0.23 -17.34 6.88
N GLU A 186 0.03 -18.60 7.22
CA GLU A 186 -0.90 -19.71 7.03
C GLU A 186 -2.19 -19.50 7.83
N ASP A 187 -2.09 -19.13 9.11
CA ASP A 187 -3.26 -18.82 9.96
C ASP A 187 -4.16 -17.74 9.32
N ILE A 188 -3.54 -16.70 8.76
CA ILE A 188 -4.25 -15.60 8.11
C ILE A 188 -4.90 -16.06 6.81
N LEU A 189 -4.18 -16.81 5.98
CA LEU A 189 -4.73 -17.36 4.74
C LEU A 189 -5.88 -18.32 5.01
N CYS A 190 -5.80 -19.15 6.05
CA CYS A 190 -6.91 -19.99 6.52
C CYS A 190 -8.12 -19.15 6.93
N ALA A 191 -7.94 -18.11 7.74
CA ALA A 191 -9.05 -17.24 8.14
C ALA A 191 -9.68 -16.47 6.97
N ILE A 192 -8.90 -16.08 5.95
CA ILE A 192 -9.43 -15.50 4.70
C ILE A 192 -10.23 -16.56 3.93
N GLN A 193 -9.73 -17.80 3.86
CA GLN A 193 -10.45 -18.90 3.21
C GLN A 193 -11.77 -19.20 3.91
N ASP A 194 -11.80 -19.22 5.25
CA ASP A 194 -13.03 -19.41 6.01
C ASP A 194 -14.06 -18.28 5.72
N ALA A 195 -13.60 -17.04 5.59
CA ALA A 195 -14.47 -15.91 5.18
C ALA A 195 -14.97 -16.05 3.74
N LEU A 196 -14.14 -16.55 2.83
CA LEU A 196 -14.50 -16.85 1.46
C LEU A 196 -15.56 -17.95 1.39
N ASP A 197 -15.37 -19.05 2.11
CA ASP A 197 -16.31 -20.17 2.17
C ASP A 197 -17.66 -19.72 2.72
N ASN A 198 -17.67 -18.88 3.77
CA ASN A 198 -18.90 -18.28 4.28
C ASN A 198 -19.61 -17.41 3.22
N ALA A 199 -18.86 -16.63 2.43
CA ALA A 199 -19.44 -15.81 1.36
C ALA A 199 -20.04 -16.66 0.22
N VAL A 200 -19.42 -17.80 -0.11
CA VAL A 200 -19.92 -18.77 -1.09
C VAL A 200 -21.21 -19.43 -0.59
N ILE A 201 -21.27 -19.84 0.68
CA ILE A 201 -22.48 -20.44 1.28
C ILE A 201 -23.67 -19.48 1.22
N LEU A 202 -23.44 -18.16 1.32
CA LEU A 202 -24.48 -17.14 1.23
C LEU A 202 -24.92 -16.84 -0.22
N GLU A 203 -24.16 -17.27 -1.23
CA GLU A 203 -24.53 -17.12 -2.64
C GLU A 203 -25.52 -18.19 -3.11
N GLU A 204 -25.41 -19.41 -2.55
CA GLU A 204 -26.26 -20.58 -2.85
C GLU A 204 -27.69 -20.46 -2.31
#